data_AF-A0AAN7C8A7-F1
#
_entry.id   AF-A0AAN7C8A7-F1
#
_cell.length_a   1.000
_cell.length_b   1.000
_cell.length_c   1.000
_cell.angle_alpha   90.00
_cell.angle_beta   90.00
_cell.angle_gamma   90.00
#
_symmetry.space_group_name_H-M   'P 1'
#
loop_
_entity.id
_entity.type
_entity.pdbx_description
1 polymer ?
#
loop_
_entity_poly.entity_id
_entity_poly.type
_entity_poly.pdbx_seq_one_letter_code
_entity_poly.pdbx_strand_id
1 'polypeptide(L)'
;MDGSTAVQRSGPVIDGSGAFLLLITIFLFFIPLLTFFPPVPPSQRDALLETHTQIGLRSAQSGLTGQQQGAASPNGVKSGETSSGKISSLWIYPLKSCRGIEVSQSKVLPTGLEFDRLYTFAQLKSQFPVGVQSAGEEKASHSWHFITQRQFPLLATVQVELFAPDIIKARGQPSKVAEPFLLVRFPWQEPGLRGVLSWAAAKIARGWSARPEKEFLLPVAFPSQEDIAALGYAYEEVTIWRDTVTALNMEAELPRELSLYLGVSNRLGIFRIDPDRLRNVYRCAPTKDEAGYQPVTGFQDAYPLHLLNLTSVRDFDAKIDKDETLPALDPRRFRANIIVDGGDAPYDEETWKKIGFIPAPGSRRDASTFHVSCRTVRCKMPNVDQDTGYRHPVEPDRSLRKYRDVDEGAKNMGCLGMQLTPLYSKTTSPEDLESWVELGMSVEVLDRGSHLYIRQ
;
A
#
# COMPACT_ATOMS: atom_id res chain seq x y z
N MET A 1 9.19 5.74 91.12
CA MET A 1 7.98 5.97 90.29
C MET A 1 8.50 6.40 88.94
N ASP A 2 8.68 5.42 88.05
CA ASP A 2 9.05 5.64 86.66
C ASP A 2 7.83 6.14 85.88
N GLY A 3 8.06 7.17 85.06
CA GLY A 3 7.02 7.81 84.25
C GLY A 3 7.65 8.49 83.04
N SER A 4 8.07 7.66 82.10
CA SER A 4 8.57 7.93 80.75
C SER A 4 7.97 9.17 80.06
N THR A 5 8.82 10.13 79.70
CA THR A 5 8.53 11.16 78.69
C THR A 5 9.08 10.70 77.34
N ALA A 6 8.21 10.14 76.51
CA ALA A 6 8.52 9.77 75.13
C ALA A 6 8.72 11.05 74.29
N VAL A 7 9.96 11.27 73.83
CA VAL A 7 10.28 12.29 72.83
C VAL A 7 9.89 11.75 71.45
N GLN A 8 8.80 12.25 70.90
CA GLN A 8 8.34 11.95 69.55
C GLN A 8 9.24 12.68 68.55
N ARG A 9 10.21 11.95 67.95
CA ARG A 9 11.03 12.47 66.84
C ARG A 9 10.17 12.55 65.57
N SER A 10 9.73 13.74 65.21
CA SER A 10 9.20 14.03 63.87
C SER A 10 10.34 13.95 62.86
N GLY A 11 10.32 12.94 61.99
CA GLY A 11 11.23 12.85 60.85
C GLY A 11 11.06 14.04 59.88
N PRO A 12 12.05 14.29 59.00
CA PRO A 12 11.98 15.42 58.08
C PRO A 12 10.78 15.26 57.14
N VAL A 13 9.85 16.20 57.22
CA VAL A 13 8.73 16.32 56.29
C VAL A 13 9.28 16.94 55.03
N ILE A 14 9.42 16.16 53.96
CA ILE A 14 9.72 16.69 52.64
C ILE A 14 8.52 17.52 52.22
N ASP A 15 8.69 18.84 52.09
CA ASP A 15 7.64 19.71 51.58
C ASP A 15 7.45 19.48 50.07
N GLY A 16 6.29 19.87 49.52
CA GLY A 16 5.99 19.66 48.10
C GLY A 16 7.05 20.28 47.17
N SER A 17 7.65 21.38 47.60
CA SER A 17 8.72 22.10 46.90
C SER A 17 10.01 21.27 46.82
N GLY A 18 10.43 20.67 47.93
CA GLY A 18 11.60 19.80 48.01
C GLY A 18 11.43 18.50 47.24
N ALA A 19 10.22 17.92 47.26
CA ALA A 19 9.90 16.76 46.42
C ALA A 19 9.97 17.09 44.92
N PHE A 20 9.48 18.26 44.51
CA PHE A 20 9.53 18.72 43.12
C PHE A 20 10.97 18.98 42.65
N LEU A 21 11.79 19.65 43.47
CA LEU A 21 13.20 19.91 43.18
C LEU A 21 13.99 18.60 43.04
N LEU A 22 13.77 17.65 43.96
CA LEU A 22 14.39 16.32 43.91
C LEU A 22 14.03 15.59 42.60
N LEU A 23 12.75 15.59 42.20
CA LEU A 23 12.30 14.95 40.96
C LEU A 23 12.92 15.59 39.71
N ILE A 24 13.01 16.93 39.66
CA ILE A 24 13.67 17.63 38.56
C ILE A 24 15.16 17.32 38.53
N THR A 25 15.86 17.32 39.67
CA THR A 25 17.29 17.03 39.71
C THR A 25 17.57 15.60 39.26
N ILE A 26 16.76 14.63 39.71
CA ILE A 26 16.83 13.24 39.23
C ILE A 26 16.60 13.20 37.71
N PHE A 27 15.56 13.86 37.21
CA PHE A 27 15.25 13.88 35.78
C PHE A 27 16.41 14.48 34.95
N LEU A 28 16.92 15.66 35.33
CA LEU A 28 18.04 16.32 34.66
C LEU A 28 19.33 15.49 34.70
N PHE A 29 19.60 14.77 35.78
CA PHE A 29 20.75 13.87 35.91
C PHE A 29 20.66 12.69 34.92
N PHE A 30 19.45 12.18 34.67
CA PHE A 30 19.24 11.08 33.73
C PHE A 30 19.15 11.53 32.27
N ILE A 31 18.96 12.81 31.95
CA ILE A 31 18.89 13.30 30.55
C ILE A 31 20.15 12.92 29.74
N PRO A 32 21.39 13.20 30.19
CA PRO A 32 22.58 12.77 29.45
C PRO A 32 22.65 11.25 29.27
N LEU A 33 22.31 10.48 30.32
CA LEU A 33 22.30 9.02 30.24
C LEU A 33 21.29 8.50 29.21
N LEU A 34 20.08 9.07 29.17
CA LEU A 34 19.04 8.72 28.19
C LEU A 34 19.40 9.16 26.77
N THR A 35 20.26 10.17 26.61
CA THR A 35 20.73 10.62 25.30
C THR A 35 21.80 9.69 24.72
N PHE A 36 22.72 9.20 25.57
CA PHE A 36 23.80 8.30 25.14
C PHE A 36 23.39 6.81 25.16
N PHE A 37 22.48 6.44 26.04
CA PHE A 37 21.91 5.10 26.17
C PHE A 37 20.39 5.21 26.09
N PRO A 38 19.83 5.42 24.88
CA PRO A 38 18.40 5.43 24.72
C PRO A 38 17.84 4.13 25.28
N PRO A 39 16.78 4.19 26.12
CA PRO A 39 16.20 3.00 26.74
C PRO A 39 15.48 2.08 25.74
N VAL A 40 15.50 2.44 24.46
CA VAL A 40 14.85 1.73 23.35
C VAL A 40 15.97 1.28 22.40
N PRO A 41 16.10 -0.02 22.13
CA PRO A 41 17.07 -0.50 21.15
C PRO A 41 16.77 0.09 19.76
N PRO A 42 17.79 0.28 18.90
CA PRO A 42 17.58 0.78 17.54
C PRO A 42 16.64 -0.16 16.78
N SER A 43 15.69 0.43 16.07
CA SER A 43 14.73 -0.32 15.26
C SER A 43 15.37 -0.84 13.96
N GLN A 44 14.70 -1.79 13.29
CA GLN A 44 15.13 -2.22 11.95
C GLN A 44 15.12 -1.04 10.98
N ARG A 45 14.15 -0.13 11.14
CA ARG A 45 14.10 1.13 10.39
C ARG A 45 15.33 2.01 10.60
N ASP A 46 15.81 2.15 11.83
CA ASP A 46 16.98 2.99 12.14
C ASP A 46 18.24 2.41 11.50
N ALA A 47 18.41 1.08 11.58
CA ALA A 47 19.51 0.38 10.92
C ALA A 47 19.48 0.55 9.38
N LEU A 48 18.28 0.50 8.77
CA LEU A 48 18.15 0.76 7.34
C LEU A 48 18.50 2.21 6.99
N LEU A 49 18.13 3.20 7.80
CA LEU A 49 18.40 4.61 7.52
C LEU A 49 19.89 4.96 7.50
N GLU A 50 20.74 4.17 8.16
CA GLU A 50 22.20 4.28 8.13
C GLU A 50 22.81 3.90 6.77
N THR A 51 22.15 3.05 5.99
CA THR A 51 22.71 2.46 4.75
C THR A 51 21.86 2.71 3.51
N HIS A 52 20.57 2.98 3.69
CA HIS A 52 19.56 3.13 2.65
C HIS A 52 18.86 4.48 2.73
N THR A 53 18.19 4.83 1.65
CA THR A 53 17.28 5.98 1.58
C THR A 53 15.86 5.50 1.33
N GLN A 54 14.94 6.05 2.12
CA GLN A 54 13.52 5.75 1.99
C GLN A 54 12.98 6.35 0.70
N ILE A 55 12.35 5.51 -0.12
CA ILE A 55 11.64 5.89 -1.34
C ILE A 55 10.18 6.17 -1.00
N GLY A 56 9.67 7.28 -1.52
CA GLY A 56 8.29 7.71 -1.36
C GLY A 56 8.17 9.16 -0.89
N LEU A 57 7.02 9.76 -1.16
CA LEU A 57 6.70 11.11 -0.75
C LEU A 57 6.27 11.13 0.72
N ARG A 58 6.68 12.19 1.42
CA ARG A 58 6.17 12.46 2.77
C ARG A 58 4.76 13.03 2.66
N SER A 59 3.95 12.90 3.72
CA SER A 59 2.57 13.41 3.73
C SER A 59 2.45 14.90 3.36
N ALA A 60 3.46 15.72 3.70
CA ALA A 60 3.48 17.14 3.35
C ALA A 60 3.70 17.41 1.84
N GLN A 61 4.19 16.41 1.10
CA GLN A 61 4.48 16.46 -0.33
C GLN A 61 3.45 15.69 -1.16
N SER A 62 2.44 15.09 -0.52
CA SER A 62 1.42 14.29 -1.22
C SER A 62 0.61 15.15 -2.17
N GLY A 63 0.39 14.65 -3.39
CA GLY A 63 -0.44 15.31 -4.39
C GLY A 63 -1.92 15.37 -4.02
N LEU A 64 -2.33 14.62 -2.99
CA LEU A 64 -3.71 14.59 -2.49
C LEU A 64 -3.95 15.56 -1.32
N THR A 65 -2.92 16.14 -0.71
CA THR A 65 -3.06 17.01 0.49
C THR A 65 -3.86 18.29 0.22
N GLY A 66 -3.84 18.79 -1.02
CA GLY A 66 -4.65 19.93 -1.45
C GLY A 66 -6.17 19.67 -1.45
N GLN A 67 -6.64 18.43 -1.27
CA GLN A 67 -8.06 18.08 -1.23
C GLN A 67 -8.70 18.11 0.16
N GLN A 68 -7.92 17.99 1.26
CA GLN A 68 -8.50 17.98 2.61
C GLN A 68 -8.86 19.38 3.13
N GLN A 69 -8.36 20.43 2.51
CA GLN A 69 -8.78 21.81 2.77
C GLN A 69 -9.80 22.22 1.72
N GLY A 70 -11.09 22.07 2.05
CA GLY A 70 -12.16 22.61 1.22
C GLY A 70 -12.02 24.13 1.11
N ALA A 71 -11.62 24.62 -0.06
CA ALA A 71 -11.91 25.96 -0.53
C ALA A 71 -11.81 25.97 -2.05
N ALA A 72 -12.88 26.42 -2.71
CA ALA A 72 -12.83 26.83 -4.09
C ALA A 72 -11.62 27.73 -4.32
N SER A 73 -10.76 27.40 -5.29
CA SER A 73 -9.79 28.37 -5.79
C SER A 73 -10.56 29.58 -6.34
N PRO A 74 -10.39 30.79 -5.79
CA PRO A 74 -10.94 32.00 -6.36
C PRO A 74 -9.92 32.50 -7.39
N ASN A 75 -9.81 31.82 -8.53
CA ASN A 75 -9.10 32.39 -9.67
C ASN A 75 -9.88 32.04 -10.92
N GLY A 76 -10.52 33.06 -11.48
CA GLY A 76 -11.26 32.99 -12.72
C GLY A 76 -10.41 32.33 -13.79
N VAL A 77 -10.92 31.22 -14.32
CA VAL A 77 -10.41 30.59 -15.52
C VAL A 77 -10.51 31.63 -16.64
N LYS A 78 -9.37 32.10 -17.15
CA LYS A 78 -9.31 32.72 -18.46
C LYS A 78 -9.76 31.65 -19.46
N SER A 79 -10.93 31.88 -20.06
CA SER A 79 -11.45 31.09 -21.17
C SER A 79 -10.44 31.07 -22.32
N GLY A 80 -9.76 29.95 -22.55
CA GLY A 80 -8.84 29.81 -23.68
C GLY A 80 -7.89 28.61 -23.68
N GLU A 81 -7.57 28.00 -22.54
CA GLU A 81 -6.74 26.78 -22.50
C GLU A 81 -7.59 25.57 -22.09
N THR A 82 -7.76 24.62 -23.01
CA THR A 82 -8.23 23.26 -22.69
C THR A 82 -7.28 22.67 -21.64
N SER A 83 -7.74 22.57 -20.39
CA SER A 83 -6.90 22.02 -19.32
C SER A 83 -6.80 20.50 -19.51
N SER A 84 -5.81 20.06 -20.28
CA SER A 84 -5.40 18.66 -20.32
C SER A 84 -5.12 18.22 -18.88
N GLY A 85 -5.72 17.10 -18.46
CA GLY A 85 -5.50 16.56 -17.12
C GLY A 85 -4.01 16.31 -16.86
N LYS A 86 -3.59 16.25 -15.60
CA LYS A 86 -2.20 15.96 -15.23
C LYS A 86 -2.14 14.86 -14.19
N ILE A 87 -1.05 14.10 -14.16
CA ILE A 87 -0.78 13.16 -13.06
C ILE A 87 -0.60 13.95 -11.76
N SER A 88 -1.57 13.84 -10.86
CA SER A 88 -1.55 14.50 -9.56
C SER A 88 -0.89 13.64 -8.49
N SER A 89 -0.99 12.30 -8.61
CA SER A 89 -0.43 11.37 -7.62
C SER A 89 -0.11 10.01 -8.25
N LEU A 90 0.98 9.38 -7.79
CA LEU A 90 1.43 8.06 -8.22
C LEU A 90 1.60 7.15 -7.01
N TRP A 91 1.08 5.93 -7.06
CA TRP A 91 1.09 4.99 -5.96
C TRP A 91 1.57 3.61 -6.39
N ILE A 92 2.44 3.04 -5.57
CA ILE A 92 2.81 1.63 -5.62
C ILE A 92 2.27 0.92 -4.38
N TYR A 93 1.96 -0.35 -4.52
CA TYR A 93 1.48 -1.23 -3.45
C TYR A 93 2.34 -2.51 -3.45
N PRO A 94 3.59 -2.46 -2.98
CA PRO A 94 4.49 -3.61 -3.04
C PRO A 94 3.94 -4.86 -2.36
N LEU A 95 3.19 -4.67 -1.29
CA LEU A 95 2.44 -5.71 -0.59
C LEU A 95 0.94 -5.54 -0.86
N LYS A 96 0.34 -6.53 -1.53
CA LYS A 96 -1.08 -6.52 -1.88
C LYS A 96 -1.95 -6.35 -0.63
N SER A 97 -2.95 -5.49 -0.75
CA SER A 97 -3.93 -5.16 0.29
C SER A 97 -3.41 -4.30 1.45
N CYS A 98 -2.10 -4.05 1.54
CA CYS A 98 -1.52 -3.15 2.53
C CYS A 98 -1.50 -1.69 2.08
N ARG A 99 -1.07 -0.80 2.98
CA ARG A 99 -0.95 0.64 2.69
C ARG A 99 -0.02 0.86 1.49
N GLY A 100 -0.39 1.80 0.62
CA GLY A 100 0.42 2.18 -0.54
C GLY A 100 1.51 3.17 -0.19
N ILE A 101 2.51 3.26 -1.06
CA ILE A 101 3.57 4.26 -1.02
C ILE A 101 3.32 5.21 -2.19
N GLU A 102 3.17 6.50 -1.89
CA GLU A 102 3.11 7.53 -2.92
C GLU A 102 4.52 7.84 -3.40
N VAL A 103 4.73 7.96 -4.71
CA VAL A 103 6.04 8.21 -5.33
C VAL A 103 5.97 9.41 -6.27
N SER A 104 7.10 10.08 -6.50
CA SER A 104 7.17 11.20 -7.45
C SER A 104 7.32 10.76 -8.91
N GLN A 105 7.88 9.56 -9.11
CA GLN A 105 8.09 8.94 -10.41
C GLN A 105 8.19 7.43 -10.22
N SER A 106 7.95 6.67 -11.29
CA SER A 106 8.15 5.23 -11.31
C SER A 106 8.44 4.76 -12.73
N LYS A 107 9.28 3.73 -12.83
CA LYS A 107 9.46 2.98 -14.08
C LYS A 107 8.20 2.15 -14.32
N VAL A 108 7.79 2.05 -15.58
CA VAL A 108 6.63 1.29 -16.03
C VAL A 108 7.10 0.05 -16.77
N LEU A 109 6.83 -1.10 -16.19
CA LEU A 109 7.14 -2.44 -16.67
C LEU A 109 5.85 -3.12 -17.21
N PRO A 110 5.95 -4.25 -17.94
CA PRO A 110 4.77 -4.99 -18.42
C PRO A 110 3.79 -5.36 -17.30
N THR A 111 4.31 -5.57 -16.09
CA THR A 111 3.55 -5.89 -14.88
C THR A 111 2.94 -4.68 -14.18
N GLY A 112 3.28 -3.45 -14.57
CA GLY A 112 2.77 -2.20 -14.00
C GLY A 112 3.89 -1.28 -13.51
N LEU A 113 3.65 -0.53 -12.43
CA LEU A 113 4.68 0.31 -11.83
C LEU A 113 5.74 -0.57 -11.14
N GLU A 114 7.00 -0.15 -11.22
CA GLU A 114 8.11 -0.81 -10.56
C GLU A 114 7.84 -0.95 -9.05
N PHE A 115 8.13 -2.14 -8.51
CA PHE A 115 7.85 -2.55 -7.14
C PHE A 115 6.36 -2.68 -6.77
N ASP A 116 5.41 -2.59 -7.71
CA ASP A 116 4.00 -2.85 -7.41
C ASP A 116 3.70 -4.36 -7.35
N ARG A 117 2.90 -4.78 -6.36
CA ARG A 117 2.38 -6.16 -6.19
C ARG A 117 3.42 -7.28 -6.25
N LEU A 118 4.58 -7.04 -5.66
CA LEU A 118 5.62 -8.07 -5.47
C LEU A 118 5.15 -9.18 -4.52
N TYR A 119 4.41 -8.82 -3.48
CA TYR A 119 4.00 -9.73 -2.43
C TYR A 119 2.48 -9.78 -2.24
N THR A 120 1.97 -10.91 -1.75
CA THR A 120 0.62 -11.03 -1.20
C THR A 120 0.61 -11.90 0.04
N PHE A 121 -0.28 -11.57 0.98
CA PHE A 121 -0.65 -12.51 2.03
C PHE A 121 -1.66 -13.53 1.52
N ALA A 122 -1.55 -14.76 2.01
CA ALA A 122 -2.54 -15.79 1.82
C ALA A 122 -2.76 -16.57 3.12
N GLN A 123 -3.97 -17.13 3.27
CA GLN A 123 -4.29 -18.04 4.35
C GLN A 123 -4.45 -19.46 3.81
N LEU A 124 -3.97 -20.44 4.56
CA LEU A 124 -4.14 -21.85 4.22
C LEU A 124 -5.55 -22.27 4.59
N LYS A 125 -6.37 -22.60 3.59
CA LYS A 125 -7.71 -23.14 3.83
C LYS A 125 -7.71 -24.65 3.65
N SER A 126 -8.35 -25.34 4.59
CA SER A 126 -8.78 -26.72 4.36
C SER A 126 -10.03 -26.71 3.49
N GLN A 127 -10.14 -27.68 2.59
CA GLN A 127 -11.39 -27.95 1.88
C GLN A 127 -12.38 -28.59 2.88
N PHE A 128 -13.07 -27.79 3.68
CA PHE A 128 -14.21 -28.27 4.48
C PHE A 128 -15.39 -27.30 4.35
N PRO A 129 -16.63 -27.79 4.14
CA PRO A 129 -17.04 -29.21 4.08
C PRO A 129 -16.73 -29.89 2.74
N VAL A 130 -16.06 -31.04 2.80
CA VAL A 130 -15.91 -31.97 1.67
C VAL A 130 -17.18 -32.82 1.57
N GLY A 131 -17.70 -32.99 0.36
CA GLY A 131 -18.83 -33.89 0.12
C GLY A 131 -18.47 -35.31 0.57
N VAL A 132 -19.46 -36.07 1.06
CA VAL A 132 -19.26 -37.46 1.52
C VAL A 132 -18.58 -38.33 0.44
N GLN A 133 -18.78 -37.98 -0.83
CA GLN A 133 -18.27 -38.66 -2.03
C GLN A 133 -16.89 -38.21 -2.53
N SER A 134 -16.26 -37.19 -1.94
CA SER A 134 -14.93 -36.73 -2.37
C SER A 134 -13.84 -37.78 -2.05
N ALA A 135 -12.87 -37.96 -2.95
CA ALA A 135 -11.78 -38.92 -2.79
C ALA A 135 -10.95 -38.61 -1.53
N GLY A 136 -10.36 -39.63 -0.89
CA GLY A 136 -9.63 -39.47 0.37
C GLY A 136 -8.46 -38.48 0.30
N GLU A 137 -7.81 -38.36 -0.85
CA GLU A 137 -6.70 -37.42 -1.09
C GLU A 137 -7.18 -35.96 -1.27
N GLU A 138 -8.36 -35.74 -1.88
CA GLU A 138 -8.96 -34.40 -2.00
C GLU A 138 -9.36 -33.83 -0.64
N LYS A 139 -9.79 -34.71 0.30
CA LYS A 139 -10.16 -34.36 1.68
C LYS A 139 -9.01 -33.77 2.51
N ALA A 140 -7.75 -34.00 2.10
CA ALA A 140 -6.55 -33.50 2.78
C ALA A 140 -5.86 -32.34 2.03
N SER A 141 -6.37 -31.95 0.85
CA SER A 141 -5.74 -30.91 0.05
C SER A 141 -5.95 -29.54 0.69
N HIS A 142 -4.83 -28.94 1.12
CA HIS A 142 -4.81 -27.55 1.58
C HIS A 142 -4.52 -26.64 0.39
N SER A 143 -5.21 -25.50 0.32
CA SER A 143 -4.97 -24.51 -0.74
C SER A 143 -4.83 -23.13 -0.16
N TRP A 144 -3.78 -22.42 -0.59
CA TRP A 144 -3.55 -21.05 -0.19
C TRP A 144 -4.51 -20.13 -0.92
N HIS A 145 -5.25 -19.35 -0.14
CA HIS A 145 -6.16 -18.34 -0.67
C HIS A 145 -5.65 -16.98 -0.26
N PHE A 146 -5.37 -16.11 -1.24
CA PHE A 146 -4.97 -14.75 -0.94
C PHE A 146 -6.00 -14.03 -0.05
N ILE A 147 -5.53 -13.14 0.81
CA ILE A 147 -6.39 -12.34 1.67
C ILE A 147 -6.47 -10.89 1.18
N THR A 148 -7.60 -10.25 1.46
CA THR A 148 -7.86 -8.87 1.02
C THR A 148 -8.44 -8.03 2.14
N GLN A 149 -8.39 -6.70 1.98
CA GLN A 149 -9.05 -5.75 2.90
C GLN A 149 -10.56 -6.03 3.06
N ARG A 150 -11.20 -6.72 2.10
CA ARG A 150 -12.62 -7.12 2.25
C ARG A 150 -12.84 -8.14 3.36
N GLN A 151 -11.87 -9.03 3.55
CA GLN A 151 -11.92 -10.09 4.57
C GLN A 151 -11.26 -9.61 5.85
N PHE A 152 -10.11 -8.95 5.73
CA PHE A 152 -9.31 -8.45 6.84
C PHE A 152 -9.01 -6.96 6.65
N PRO A 153 -9.93 -6.07 7.05
CA PRO A 153 -9.80 -4.62 6.84
C PRO A 153 -8.54 -3.99 7.45
N LEU A 154 -8.03 -4.57 8.55
CA LEU A 154 -6.78 -4.15 9.20
C LEU A 154 -5.53 -4.32 8.32
N LEU A 155 -5.61 -4.99 7.17
CA LEU A 155 -4.54 -4.92 6.17
C LEU A 155 -4.26 -3.48 5.75
N ALA A 156 -5.27 -2.60 5.73
CA ALA A 156 -5.11 -1.20 5.34
C ALA A 156 -4.19 -0.39 6.28
N THR A 157 -4.09 -0.79 7.55
CA THR A 157 -3.26 -0.14 8.56
C THR A 157 -1.84 -0.71 8.65
N VAL A 158 -1.54 -1.80 7.93
CA VAL A 158 -0.18 -2.32 7.78
C VAL A 158 0.60 -1.39 6.87
N GLN A 159 1.59 -0.71 7.45
CA GLN A 159 2.47 0.22 6.76
C GLN A 159 3.56 -0.53 5.99
N VAL A 160 3.91 -0.01 4.82
CA VAL A 160 4.97 -0.53 3.97
C VAL A 160 5.85 0.65 3.59
N GLU A 161 7.15 0.53 3.84
CA GLU A 161 8.17 1.50 3.45
C GLU A 161 9.16 0.81 2.53
N LEU A 162 9.58 1.48 1.44
CA LEU A 162 10.59 0.98 0.51
C LEU A 162 11.91 1.69 0.79
N PHE A 163 12.99 0.93 0.94
CA PHE A 163 14.35 1.42 1.17
C PHE A 163 15.24 1.00 0.03
N ALA A 164 15.85 1.97 -0.66
CA ALA A 164 16.82 1.74 -1.72
C ALA A 164 18.24 2.01 -1.20
N PRO A 165 19.26 1.26 -1.65
CA PRO A 165 20.63 1.46 -1.21
C PRO A 165 21.13 2.87 -1.52
N ASP A 166 21.82 3.47 -0.55
CA ASP A 166 22.42 4.79 -0.70
C ASP A 166 23.95 4.68 -0.64
N ILE A 167 24.58 4.84 -1.80
CA ILE A 167 26.04 4.69 -1.96
C ILE A 167 26.80 5.69 -1.07
N ILE A 168 26.24 6.88 -0.83
CA ILE A 168 26.90 7.90 -0.02
C ILE A 168 26.88 7.50 1.45
N LYS A 169 25.75 6.98 1.93
CA LYS A 169 25.59 6.53 3.32
C LYS A 169 26.36 5.24 3.61
N ALA A 170 26.36 4.30 2.67
CA ALA A 170 27.07 3.03 2.79
C ALA A 170 28.61 3.17 2.71
N ARG A 171 29.14 4.38 2.48
CA ARG A 171 30.58 4.62 2.36
C ARG A 171 31.31 4.33 3.67
N GLY A 172 31.98 3.18 3.74
CA GLY A 172 32.74 2.72 4.91
C GLY A 172 32.19 1.44 5.55
N GLN A 173 31.04 0.94 5.10
CA GLN A 173 30.51 -0.36 5.46
C GLN A 173 30.60 -1.29 4.23
N PRO A 174 31.59 -2.21 4.18
CA PRO A 174 31.89 -3.00 2.97
C PRO A 174 30.95 -4.20 2.75
N SER A 175 29.72 -4.14 3.26
CA SER A 175 28.75 -5.21 3.04
C SER A 175 28.16 -5.07 1.63
N LYS A 176 28.49 -6.05 0.78
CA LYS A 176 27.97 -6.33 -0.58
C LYS A 176 26.75 -5.47 -0.96
N VAL A 177 26.91 -4.62 -1.97
CA VAL A 177 25.87 -3.88 -2.73
C VAL A 177 24.45 -4.15 -2.19
N ALA A 178 24.04 -3.38 -1.19
CA ALA A 178 22.85 -3.66 -0.39
C ALA A 178 21.60 -3.64 -1.29
N GLU A 179 20.86 -4.75 -1.31
CA GLU A 179 19.65 -4.86 -2.09
C GLU A 179 18.55 -3.96 -1.54
N PRO A 180 17.57 -3.52 -2.34
CA PRO A 180 16.43 -2.79 -1.82
C PRO A 180 15.56 -3.68 -0.90
N PHE A 181 15.03 -3.10 0.16
CA PHE A 181 14.19 -3.78 1.15
C PHE A 181 12.83 -3.10 1.32
N LEU A 182 11.82 -3.92 1.61
CA LEU A 182 10.55 -3.46 2.15
C LEU A 182 10.56 -3.63 3.66
N LEU A 183 10.31 -2.55 4.38
CA LEU A 183 10.04 -2.58 5.82
C LEU A 183 8.53 -2.57 6.03
N VAL A 184 8.01 -3.63 6.64
CA VAL A 184 6.58 -3.77 6.93
C VAL A 184 6.35 -3.56 8.42
N ARG A 185 5.43 -2.68 8.77
CA ARG A 185 5.16 -2.26 10.15
C ARG A 185 3.68 -2.33 10.47
N PHE A 186 3.34 -2.80 11.66
CA PHE A 186 1.94 -2.86 12.11
C PHE A 186 1.82 -2.56 13.61
N PRO A 187 0.71 -1.94 14.05
CA PRO A 187 0.46 -1.69 15.47
C PRO A 187 0.42 -3.00 16.27
N TRP A 188 1.29 -3.12 17.26
CA TRP A 188 1.33 -4.29 18.13
C TRP A 188 1.89 -3.93 19.49
N GLN A 189 1.18 -4.32 20.56
CA GLN A 189 1.63 -4.16 21.93
C GLN A 189 1.75 -5.55 22.57
N GLU A 190 2.95 -5.88 23.07
CA GLU A 190 3.17 -7.12 23.79
C GLU A 190 2.34 -7.18 25.08
N PRO A 191 1.93 -8.38 25.54
CA PRO A 191 1.29 -8.50 26.85
C PRO A 191 2.29 -8.28 28.00
N GLY A 192 1.79 -7.80 29.15
CA GLY A 192 2.57 -7.67 30.38
C GLY A 192 3.47 -6.43 30.45
N LEU A 193 4.49 -6.48 31.34
CA LEU A 193 5.37 -5.35 31.64
C LEU A 193 6.17 -4.86 30.42
N ARG A 194 6.58 -5.78 29.54
CA ARG A 194 7.28 -5.44 28.28
C ARG A 194 6.40 -4.57 27.38
N GLY A 195 5.11 -4.87 27.30
CA GLY A 195 4.13 -4.05 26.58
C GLY A 195 4.01 -2.64 27.13
N VAL A 196 3.97 -2.48 28.45
CA VAL A 196 3.90 -1.17 29.11
C VAL A 196 5.17 -0.36 28.84
N LEU A 197 6.33 -1.00 28.91
CA LEU A 197 7.61 -0.38 28.58
C LEU A 197 7.67 0.03 27.10
N SER A 198 7.25 -0.83 26.16
CA SER A 198 7.20 -0.51 24.73
C SER A 198 6.25 0.65 24.43
N TRP A 199 5.15 0.75 25.18
CA TRP A 199 4.20 1.84 25.07
C TRP A 199 4.83 3.15 25.54
N ALA A 200 5.43 3.17 26.73
CA ALA A 200 6.12 4.35 27.24
C ALA A 200 7.26 4.79 26.31
N ALA A 201 8.06 3.84 25.83
CA ALA A 201 9.10 4.05 24.84
C ALA A 201 8.57 4.70 23.56
N ALA A 202 7.47 4.18 23.00
CA ALA A 202 6.86 4.76 21.81
C ALA A 202 6.39 6.20 22.05
N LYS A 203 5.80 6.49 23.22
CA LYS A 203 5.36 7.86 23.57
C LYS A 203 6.54 8.83 23.69
N ILE A 204 7.64 8.40 24.29
CA ILE A 204 8.84 9.23 24.47
C ILE A 204 9.53 9.48 23.12
N ALA A 205 9.72 8.43 22.31
CA ALA A 205 10.51 8.52 21.08
C ALA A 205 9.73 9.15 19.91
N ARG A 206 8.42 8.89 19.80
CA ARG A 206 7.60 9.28 18.64
C ARG A 206 6.41 10.19 18.98
N GLY A 207 6.28 10.60 20.24
CA GLY A 207 5.26 11.54 20.71
C GLY A 207 3.98 10.90 21.23
N TRP A 208 3.09 11.75 21.76
CA TRP A 208 1.90 11.32 22.52
C TRP A 208 0.87 10.50 21.74
N SER A 209 0.81 10.64 20.41
CA SER A 209 -0.08 9.83 19.56
C SER A 209 0.51 8.48 19.16
N ALA A 210 1.82 8.27 19.36
CA ALA A 210 2.52 7.08 18.91
C ALA A 210 2.03 5.82 19.62
N ARG A 211 2.09 4.69 18.91
CA ARG A 211 1.75 3.38 19.43
C ARG A 211 2.96 2.45 19.26
N PRO A 212 3.07 1.41 20.11
CA PRO A 212 3.95 0.28 19.86
C PRO A 212 3.65 -0.36 18.50
N GLU A 213 4.71 -0.70 17.78
CA GLU A 213 4.65 -1.30 16.45
C GLU A 213 5.65 -2.44 16.39
N LYS A 214 5.32 -3.46 15.60
CA LYS A 214 6.23 -4.55 15.25
C LYS A 214 6.62 -4.42 13.78
N GLU A 215 7.86 -4.76 13.48
CA GLU A 215 8.48 -4.57 12.17
C GLU A 215 9.10 -5.88 11.69
N PHE A 216 9.08 -6.10 10.37
CA PHE A 216 9.83 -7.15 9.71
C PHE A 216 10.24 -6.70 8.29
N LEU A 217 11.27 -7.34 7.74
CA LEU A 217 11.86 -7.01 6.46
C LEU A 217 11.48 -8.02 5.39
N LEU A 218 11.34 -7.55 4.15
CA LEU A 218 11.20 -8.40 2.98
C LEU A 218 12.15 -7.92 1.89
N PRO A 219 12.92 -8.81 1.24
CA PRO A 219 13.79 -8.43 0.13
C PRO A 219 12.95 -8.01 -1.07
N VAL A 220 13.39 -6.99 -1.81
CA VAL A 220 12.75 -6.62 -3.08
C VAL A 220 13.26 -7.50 -4.22
N ALA A 221 14.56 -7.78 -4.21
CA ALA A 221 15.19 -8.72 -5.12
C ALA A 221 14.55 -10.11 -4.96
N PHE A 222 14.43 -10.82 -6.08
CA PHE A 222 13.97 -12.20 -6.03
C PHE A 222 15.12 -13.06 -5.47
N PRO A 223 14.87 -13.89 -4.45
CA PRO A 223 15.94 -14.65 -3.80
C PRO A 223 16.59 -15.64 -4.77
N SER A 224 17.90 -15.87 -4.59
CA SER A 224 18.63 -16.87 -5.37
C SER A 224 18.18 -18.29 -4.99
N GLN A 225 18.47 -19.28 -5.83
CA GLN A 225 18.16 -20.69 -5.50
C GLN A 225 18.89 -21.17 -4.23
N GLU A 226 20.08 -20.61 -3.96
CA GLU A 226 20.81 -20.88 -2.72
C GLU A 226 20.08 -20.32 -1.51
N ASP A 227 19.59 -19.08 -1.58
CA ASP A 227 18.83 -18.43 -0.51
C ASP A 227 17.48 -19.13 -0.27
N ILE A 228 16.80 -19.54 -1.34
CA ILE A 228 15.54 -20.31 -1.27
C ILE A 228 15.75 -21.59 -0.46
N ALA A 229 16.81 -22.34 -0.76
CA ALA A 229 17.12 -23.56 -0.03
C ALA A 229 17.57 -23.29 1.41
N ALA A 230 18.42 -22.28 1.63
CA ALA A 230 18.96 -21.95 2.94
C ALA A 230 17.90 -21.44 3.94
N LEU A 231 16.94 -20.64 3.44
CA LEU A 231 15.86 -20.06 4.25
C LEU A 231 14.61 -20.97 4.30
N GLY A 232 14.64 -22.11 3.60
CA GLY A 232 13.55 -23.08 3.61
C GLY A 232 12.28 -22.61 2.91
N TYR A 233 12.42 -21.72 1.91
CA TYR A 233 11.29 -21.29 1.11
C TYR A 233 10.83 -22.39 0.16
N ALA A 234 9.54 -22.44 -0.11
CA ALA A 234 8.94 -23.45 -0.98
C ALA A 234 8.00 -22.80 -1.99
N TYR A 235 7.97 -23.31 -3.21
CA TYR A 235 6.96 -22.94 -4.18
C TYR A 235 5.64 -23.62 -3.85
N GLU A 236 4.57 -22.84 -3.73
CA GLU A 236 3.23 -23.36 -3.50
C GLU A 236 2.19 -22.68 -4.39
N GLU A 237 1.06 -23.34 -4.57
CA GLU A 237 -0.05 -22.82 -5.35
C GLU A 237 -0.92 -21.88 -4.51
N VAL A 238 -1.09 -20.65 -5.01
CA VAL A 238 -1.94 -19.63 -4.41
C VAL A 238 -3.10 -19.33 -5.36
N THR A 239 -4.31 -19.57 -4.89
CA THR A 239 -5.53 -19.22 -5.61
C THR A 239 -5.82 -17.72 -5.47
N ILE A 240 -5.88 -17.04 -6.60
CA ILE A 240 -6.26 -15.63 -6.75
C ILE A 240 -7.56 -15.60 -7.56
N TRP A 241 -8.67 -15.39 -6.86
CA TRP A 241 -10.01 -15.44 -7.43
C TRP A 241 -10.34 -16.80 -8.07
N ARG A 242 -10.22 -16.91 -9.39
CA ARG A 242 -10.44 -18.12 -10.18
C ARG A 242 -9.15 -18.69 -10.76
N ASP A 243 -8.06 -17.94 -10.68
CA ASP A 243 -6.75 -18.35 -11.17
C ASP A 243 -5.95 -18.96 -10.03
N THR A 244 -5.04 -19.88 -10.36
CA THR A 244 -4.05 -20.41 -9.43
C THR A 244 -2.67 -20.07 -9.96
N VAL A 245 -1.82 -19.54 -9.10
CA VAL A 245 -0.45 -19.12 -9.45
C VAL A 245 0.52 -19.82 -8.53
N THR A 246 1.59 -20.37 -9.09
CA THR A 246 2.72 -20.86 -8.29
C THR A 246 3.56 -19.67 -7.84
N ALA A 247 3.70 -19.48 -6.54
CA ALA A 247 4.47 -18.39 -5.95
C ALA A 247 5.38 -18.93 -4.84
N LEU A 248 6.42 -18.19 -4.51
CA LEU A 248 7.37 -18.57 -3.47
C LEU A 248 6.78 -18.23 -2.09
N ASN A 249 6.51 -19.25 -1.29
CA ASN A 249 6.08 -19.13 0.10
C ASN A 249 7.27 -18.72 0.98
N MET A 250 7.19 -17.53 1.55
CA MET A 250 8.16 -16.94 2.46
C MET A 250 7.58 -16.76 3.88
N GLU A 251 6.68 -17.65 4.30
CA GLU A 251 6.06 -17.62 5.63
C GLU A 251 7.06 -17.52 6.79
N ALA A 252 8.29 -18.05 6.63
CA ALA A 252 9.35 -17.96 7.63
C ALA A 252 9.70 -16.52 8.04
N GLU A 253 9.46 -15.55 7.15
CA GLU A 253 9.70 -14.12 7.39
C GLU A 253 8.58 -13.46 8.22
N LEU A 254 7.46 -14.15 8.45
CA LEU A 254 6.31 -13.56 9.14
C LEU A 254 6.39 -13.66 10.65
N PRO A 255 6.28 -12.53 11.38
CA PRO A 255 6.07 -12.59 12.81
C PRO A 255 4.67 -13.14 13.12
N ARG A 256 4.58 -14.08 14.06
CA ARG A 256 3.32 -14.70 14.49
C ARG A 256 2.24 -13.68 14.85
N GLU A 257 2.65 -12.57 15.45
CA GLU A 257 1.78 -11.49 15.93
C GLU A 257 0.99 -10.81 14.81
N LEU A 258 1.48 -10.86 13.56
CA LEU A 258 0.74 -10.31 12.43
C LEU A 258 -0.58 -11.05 12.21
N SER A 259 -0.59 -12.38 12.33
CA SER A 259 -1.81 -13.18 12.21
C SER A 259 -2.83 -12.81 13.29
N LEU A 260 -2.36 -12.59 14.52
CA LEU A 260 -3.18 -12.16 15.66
C LEU A 260 -3.73 -10.75 15.47
N TYR A 261 -2.88 -9.82 15.00
CA TYR A 261 -3.28 -8.45 14.70
C TYR A 261 -4.37 -8.39 13.64
N LEU A 262 -4.19 -9.13 12.54
CA LEU A 262 -5.15 -9.17 11.44
C LEU A 262 -6.43 -9.96 11.77
N GLY A 263 -6.43 -10.77 12.84
CA GLY A 263 -7.53 -11.67 13.17
C GLY A 263 -7.65 -12.86 12.23
N VAL A 264 -6.54 -13.30 11.63
CA VAL A 264 -6.51 -14.47 10.75
C VAL A 264 -6.37 -15.72 11.62
N SER A 265 -7.40 -16.56 11.64
CA SER A 265 -7.41 -17.81 12.43
C SER A 265 -6.64 -18.96 11.77
N ASN A 266 -6.59 -18.95 10.45
CA ASN A 266 -5.86 -19.94 9.65
C ASN A 266 -4.36 -19.64 9.62
N ARG A 267 -3.55 -20.61 9.19
CA ARG A 267 -2.12 -20.38 8.93
C ARG A 267 -1.97 -19.26 7.90
N LEU A 268 -1.19 -18.24 8.23
CA LEU A 268 -0.94 -17.07 7.40
C LEU A 268 0.44 -17.22 6.77
N GLY A 269 0.52 -17.05 5.45
CA GLY A 269 1.76 -17.05 4.68
C GLY A 269 1.89 -15.76 3.89
N ILE A 270 3.12 -15.46 3.48
CA ILE A 270 3.44 -14.37 2.56
C ILE A 270 4.10 -14.95 1.33
N PHE A 271 3.66 -14.50 0.17
CA PHE A 271 4.04 -15.08 -1.10
C PHE A 271 4.69 -14.01 -1.97
N ARG A 272 5.86 -14.35 -2.54
CA ARG A 272 6.57 -13.55 -3.53
C ARG A 272 6.22 -14.06 -4.92
N ILE A 273 5.81 -13.15 -5.82
CA ILE A 273 5.53 -13.51 -7.20
C ILE A 273 6.84 -13.88 -7.89
N ASP A 274 6.83 -14.98 -8.62
CA ASP A 274 7.95 -15.38 -9.47
C ASP A 274 7.91 -14.56 -10.77
N PRO A 275 8.96 -13.79 -11.10
CA PRO A 275 9.00 -12.98 -12.32
C PRO A 275 8.88 -13.80 -13.61
N ASP A 276 9.19 -15.09 -13.58
CA ASP A 276 9.10 -15.98 -14.73
C ASP A 276 7.72 -16.66 -14.86
N ARG A 277 6.86 -16.54 -13.83
CA ARG A 277 5.53 -17.19 -13.77
C ARG A 277 4.40 -16.18 -13.60
N LEU A 278 4.42 -15.14 -14.42
CA LEU A 278 3.38 -14.12 -14.46
C LEU A 278 2.10 -14.65 -15.12
N ARG A 279 0.96 -14.03 -14.80
CA ARG A 279 -0.34 -14.36 -15.41
C ARG A 279 -0.59 -13.52 -16.66
N ASN A 280 -1.06 -14.15 -17.72
CA ASN A 280 -1.46 -13.44 -18.93
C ASN A 280 -2.80 -12.73 -18.75
N VAL A 281 -2.90 -11.53 -19.30
CA VAL A 281 -4.13 -10.73 -19.32
C VAL A 281 -4.68 -10.70 -20.74
N TYR A 282 -5.89 -11.24 -20.93
CA TYR A 282 -6.51 -11.35 -22.25
C TYR A 282 -7.74 -10.44 -22.40
N ARG A 283 -8.65 -10.49 -21.43
CA ARG A 283 -9.98 -9.86 -21.55
C ARG A 283 -9.82 -8.35 -21.53
N CYS A 284 -10.38 -7.64 -22.52
CA CYS A 284 -10.29 -6.19 -22.74
C CYS A 284 -8.87 -5.60 -22.83
N ALA A 285 -7.82 -6.40 -22.69
CA ALA A 285 -6.44 -5.99 -22.89
C ALA A 285 -6.13 -5.97 -24.39
N PRO A 286 -5.14 -5.16 -24.82
CA PRO A 286 -4.70 -5.19 -26.20
C PRO A 286 -4.16 -6.57 -26.54
N THR A 287 -4.38 -7.00 -27.78
CA THR A 287 -3.81 -8.25 -28.29
C THR A 287 -2.29 -8.16 -28.37
N LYS A 288 -1.62 -9.32 -28.47
CA LYS A 288 -0.16 -9.37 -28.64
C LYS A 288 0.31 -8.59 -29.88
N ASP A 289 -0.47 -8.60 -30.95
CA ASP A 289 -0.14 -7.90 -32.19
C ASP A 289 -0.28 -6.37 -32.04
N GLU A 290 -1.26 -5.91 -31.26
CA GLU A 290 -1.46 -4.49 -30.97
C GLU A 290 -0.44 -3.92 -29.99
N ALA A 291 -0.11 -4.68 -28.94
CA ALA A 291 0.82 -4.25 -27.89
C ALA A 291 2.29 -4.55 -28.22
N GLY A 292 2.56 -5.48 -29.15
CA GLY A 292 3.89 -6.00 -29.44
C GLY A 292 4.42 -6.99 -28.40
N TYR A 293 3.67 -7.26 -27.34
CA TYR A 293 3.95 -8.24 -26.29
C TYR A 293 2.63 -8.77 -25.71
N GLN A 294 2.65 -9.90 -25.00
CA GLN A 294 1.46 -10.39 -24.30
C GLN A 294 1.32 -9.65 -22.95
N PRO A 295 0.24 -8.91 -22.70
CA PRO A 295 0.03 -8.27 -21.40
C PRO A 295 0.04 -9.28 -20.26
N VAL A 296 0.73 -8.95 -19.17
CA VAL A 296 0.95 -9.83 -18.01
C VAL A 296 0.69 -9.12 -16.69
N THR A 297 0.48 -9.88 -15.63
CA THR A 297 0.27 -9.35 -14.29
C THR A 297 0.83 -10.31 -13.23
N GLY A 298 1.24 -9.76 -12.09
CA GLY A 298 1.63 -10.52 -10.91
C GLY A 298 0.44 -10.74 -9.99
N PHE A 299 0.51 -10.20 -8.77
CA PHE A 299 -0.57 -10.28 -7.78
C PHE A 299 -1.66 -9.20 -7.93
N GLN A 300 -1.68 -8.37 -8.99
CA GLN A 300 -2.80 -7.48 -9.26
C GLN A 300 -4.10 -8.30 -9.42
N ASP A 301 -5.26 -7.67 -9.29
CA ASP A 301 -6.51 -8.43 -9.45
C ASP A 301 -6.74 -8.87 -10.90
N ALA A 302 -6.42 -8.00 -11.87
CA ALA A 302 -6.92 -8.12 -13.23
C ALA A 302 -5.99 -7.56 -14.31
N TYR A 303 -5.44 -6.36 -14.09
CA TYR A 303 -4.60 -5.63 -15.05
C TYR A 303 -3.39 -5.02 -14.34
N PRO A 304 -2.32 -4.69 -15.08
CA PRO A 304 -1.07 -4.13 -14.54
C PRO A 304 -1.27 -2.84 -13.71
N LEU A 305 -2.16 -1.96 -14.19
CA LEU A 305 -2.27 -0.60 -13.71
C LEU A 305 -3.73 -0.18 -13.59
N HIS A 306 -3.99 0.69 -12.63
CA HIS A 306 -5.31 1.25 -12.38
C HIS A 306 -5.23 2.78 -12.30
N LEU A 307 -6.06 3.46 -13.10
CA LEU A 307 -6.17 4.91 -13.23
C LEU A 307 -7.44 5.44 -12.55
N LEU A 308 -7.32 6.57 -11.86
CA LEU A 308 -8.45 7.29 -11.28
C LEU A 308 -8.38 8.78 -11.61
N ASN A 309 -9.51 9.38 -11.97
CA ASN A 309 -9.62 10.82 -12.19
C ASN A 309 -10.25 11.51 -10.98
N LEU A 310 -9.56 12.49 -10.40
CA LEU A 310 -10.06 13.24 -9.24
C LEU A 310 -11.32 14.05 -9.57
N THR A 311 -11.50 14.51 -10.81
CA THR A 311 -12.72 15.18 -11.26
C THR A 311 -13.94 14.26 -11.08
N SER A 312 -13.82 13.00 -11.49
CA SER A 312 -14.84 11.96 -11.33
C SER A 312 -15.07 11.58 -9.88
N VAL A 313 -14.00 11.50 -9.07
CA VAL A 313 -14.11 11.20 -7.64
C VAL A 313 -14.85 12.31 -6.90
N ARG A 314 -14.60 13.59 -7.22
CA ARG A 314 -15.30 14.73 -6.60
C ARG A 314 -16.79 14.74 -6.95
N ASP A 315 -17.15 14.50 -8.22
CA ASP A 315 -18.55 14.37 -8.62
C ASP A 315 -19.24 13.20 -7.92
N PHE A 316 -18.54 12.06 -7.79
CA PHE A 316 -19.07 10.90 -7.08
C PHE A 316 -19.21 11.15 -5.57
N ASP A 317 -18.22 11.77 -4.92
CA ASP A 317 -18.25 12.14 -3.49
C ASP A 317 -19.46 13.01 -3.14
N ALA A 318 -19.83 13.94 -4.03
CA ALA A 318 -21.00 14.81 -3.87
C ALA A 318 -22.34 14.05 -3.87
N LYS A 319 -22.37 12.81 -4.36
CA LYS A 319 -23.58 11.97 -4.47
C LYS A 319 -23.71 10.93 -3.35
N ILE A 320 -22.70 10.79 -2.50
CA ILE A 320 -22.67 9.81 -1.41
C ILE A 320 -23.42 10.36 -0.21
N ASP A 321 -24.22 9.50 0.42
CA ASP A 321 -24.82 9.80 1.72
C ASP A 321 -23.72 9.75 2.79
N LYS A 322 -23.22 10.92 3.21
CA LYS A 322 -22.12 11.06 4.17
C LYS A 322 -22.60 10.87 5.61
N ASP A 323 -21.74 10.27 6.45
CA ASP A 323 -21.95 10.12 7.88
C ASP A 323 -20.67 10.44 8.68
N GLU A 324 -20.70 10.26 10.01
CA GLU A 324 -19.56 10.53 10.89
C GLU A 324 -18.33 9.67 10.55
N THR A 325 -18.51 8.50 9.95
CA THR A 325 -17.44 7.56 9.59
C THR A 325 -16.96 7.71 8.15
N LEU A 326 -17.73 8.40 7.29
CA LEU A 326 -17.38 8.78 5.93
C LEU A 326 -17.76 10.24 5.65
N PRO A 327 -17.05 11.22 6.25
CA PRO A 327 -17.32 12.64 6.01
C PRO A 327 -16.87 13.11 4.62
N ALA A 328 -15.89 12.42 4.02
CA ALA A 328 -15.43 12.64 2.66
C ALA A 328 -14.88 11.33 2.07
N LEU A 329 -15.08 11.14 0.78
CA LEU A 329 -14.54 10.00 0.05
C LEU A 329 -13.04 10.19 -0.24
N ASP A 330 -12.24 9.40 0.45
CA ASP A 330 -10.79 9.32 0.20
C ASP A 330 -10.49 8.51 -1.09
N PRO A 331 -9.84 9.11 -2.11
CA PRO A 331 -9.46 8.42 -3.35
C PRO A 331 -8.59 7.17 -3.11
N ARG A 332 -7.82 7.11 -2.02
CA ARG A 332 -6.94 5.96 -1.69
C ARG A 332 -7.73 4.67 -1.49
N ARG A 333 -9.03 4.76 -1.16
CA ARG A 333 -9.95 3.61 -1.04
C ARG A 333 -10.09 2.81 -2.34
N PHE A 334 -9.85 3.43 -3.50
CA PHE A 334 -9.92 2.76 -4.80
C PHE A 334 -8.60 2.14 -5.26
N ARG A 335 -7.51 2.41 -4.52
CA ARG A 335 -6.17 1.84 -4.75
C ARG A 335 -5.68 1.97 -6.20
N ALA A 336 -5.77 3.18 -6.75
CA ALA A 336 -5.24 3.50 -8.07
C ALA A 336 -3.73 3.67 -8.02
N ASN A 337 -3.05 3.23 -9.08
CA ASN A 337 -1.62 3.45 -9.27
C ASN A 337 -1.36 4.85 -9.82
N ILE A 338 -2.21 5.31 -10.73
CA ILE A 338 -2.09 6.62 -11.36
C ILE A 338 -3.36 7.40 -11.04
N ILE A 339 -3.19 8.58 -10.45
CA ILE A 339 -4.28 9.50 -10.18
C ILE A 339 -4.04 10.75 -11.01
N VAL A 340 -5.01 11.11 -11.82
CA VAL A 340 -4.99 12.33 -12.64
C VAL A 340 -5.97 13.34 -12.07
N ASP A 341 -5.65 14.62 -12.24
CA ASP A 341 -6.55 15.73 -11.94
C ASP A 341 -6.74 16.59 -13.19
N GLY A 342 -8.00 16.86 -13.54
CA GLY A 342 -8.40 17.59 -14.74
C GLY A 342 -9.22 16.76 -15.73
N GLY A 343 -9.29 17.24 -16.97
CA GLY A 343 -10.24 16.77 -17.98
C GLY A 343 -11.46 17.70 -18.11
N ASP A 344 -12.09 17.66 -19.28
CA ASP A 344 -13.15 18.61 -19.65
C ASP A 344 -14.46 18.39 -18.87
N ALA A 345 -14.70 17.16 -18.37
CA ALA A 345 -15.88 16.77 -17.62
C ALA A 345 -15.64 15.56 -16.68
N PRO A 346 -16.44 15.37 -15.61
CA PRO A 346 -16.43 14.13 -14.83
C PRO A 346 -16.67 12.91 -15.71
N TYR A 347 -15.93 11.84 -15.45
CA TYR A 347 -15.97 10.55 -16.15
C TYR A 347 -15.52 10.60 -17.62
N ASP A 348 -14.87 11.68 -18.08
CA ASP A 348 -14.31 11.74 -19.43
C ASP A 348 -13.33 10.59 -19.71
N GLU A 349 -12.61 10.12 -18.68
CA GLU A 349 -11.68 9.01 -18.76
C GLU A 349 -12.30 7.69 -19.22
N GLU A 350 -13.62 7.54 -19.07
CA GLU A 350 -14.34 6.35 -19.52
C GLU A 350 -14.54 6.27 -21.03
N THR A 351 -14.16 7.33 -21.75
CA THR A 351 -14.15 7.34 -23.21
C THR A 351 -12.77 7.11 -23.79
N TRP A 352 -11.70 7.13 -22.99
CA TRP A 352 -10.34 7.03 -23.50
C TRP A 352 -10.01 5.59 -23.87
N LYS A 353 -9.46 5.36 -25.06
CA LYS A 353 -8.98 4.05 -25.52
C LYS A 353 -7.48 3.93 -25.50
N LYS A 354 -6.81 5.05 -25.78
CA LYS A 354 -5.36 5.15 -25.77
C LYS A 354 -4.98 6.53 -25.24
N ILE A 355 -4.03 6.57 -24.32
CA ILE A 355 -3.54 7.81 -23.73
C ILE A 355 -2.01 7.86 -23.75
N GLY A 356 -1.48 9.07 -23.84
CA GLY A 356 -0.08 9.40 -23.60
C GLY A 356 0.07 10.24 -22.34
N PHE A 357 1.10 9.98 -21.54
CA PHE A 357 1.57 10.92 -20.53
C PHE A 357 2.77 11.67 -21.07
N ILE A 358 2.58 12.97 -21.27
CA ILE A 358 3.56 13.86 -21.89
C ILE A 358 4.32 14.59 -20.79
N PRO A 359 5.65 14.44 -20.72
CA PRO A 359 6.47 15.13 -19.74
C PRO A 359 6.48 16.64 -19.99
N ALA A 360 6.80 17.39 -18.93
CA ALA A 360 6.97 18.83 -19.05
C ALA A 360 8.12 19.17 -20.01
N PRO A 361 8.06 20.30 -20.75
CA PRO A 361 9.16 20.75 -21.60
C PRO A 361 10.48 20.81 -20.81
N GLY A 362 11.52 20.14 -21.32
CA GLY A 362 12.83 20.07 -20.67
C GLY A 362 13.03 18.90 -19.69
N SER A 363 12.01 18.04 -19.50
CA SER A 363 12.22 16.74 -18.84
C SER A 363 13.18 15.86 -19.65
N ARG A 364 13.91 15.00 -18.97
CA ARG A 364 14.76 13.96 -19.59
C ARG A 364 13.98 12.68 -19.94
N ARG A 365 12.71 12.62 -19.56
CA ARG A 365 11.83 11.47 -19.82
C ARG A 365 11.18 11.61 -21.19
N ASP A 366 10.90 10.48 -21.81
CA ASP A 366 10.06 10.39 -23.00
C ASP A 366 8.58 10.27 -22.61
N ALA A 367 7.70 10.50 -23.58
CA ALA A 367 6.27 10.23 -23.42
C ALA A 367 6.03 8.73 -23.23
N SER A 368 5.15 8.38 -22.29
CA SER A 368 4.71 7.00 -22.04
C SER A 368 3.30 6.80 -22.56
N THR A 369 3.03 5.66 -23.20
CA THR A 369 1.73 5.37 -23.84
C THR A 369 1.04 4.20 -23.17
N PHE A 370 -0.29 4.28 -23.05
CA PHE A 370 -1.10 3.26 -22.39
C PHE A 370 -2.33 2.94 -23.21
N HIS A 371 -2.66 1.66 -23.28
CA HIS A 371 -3.98 1.20 -23.66
C HIS A 371 -4.90 1.28 -22.45
N VAL A 372 -6.07 1.86 -22.64
CA VAL A 372 -7.14 1.89 -21.64
C VAL A 372 -8.02 0.69 -21.88
N SER A 373 -7.89 -0.33 -21.04
CA SER A 373 -8.45 -1.65 -21.28
C SER A 373 -9.96 -1.68 -21.01
N CYS A 374 -10.38 -1.37 -19.79
CA CYS A 374 -11.81 -1.35 -19.44
C CYS A 374 -12.11 -0.50 -18.21
N ARG A 375 -13.39 -0.26 -17.96
CA ARG A 375 -13.85 0.34 -16.70
C ARG A 375 -13.52 -0.58 -15.54
N THR A 376 -13.15 0.00 -14.41
CA THR A 376 -12.85 -0.76 -13.20
C THR A 376 -14.13 -1.02 -12.42
N VAL A 377 -14.63 -2.25 -12.53
CA VAL A 377 -15.74 -2.74 -11.71
C VAL A 377 -15.32 -2.75 -10.23
N ARG A 378 -16.12 -2.11 -9.39
CA ARG A 378 -15.82 -1.98 -7.96
C ARG A 378 -16.49 -3.06 -7.14
N CYS A 379 -15.73 -3.61 -6.21
CA CYS A 379 -16.22 -4.50 -5.17
C CYS A 379 -16.42 -3.73 -3.86
N LYS A 380 -16.71 -4.43 -2.75
CA LYS A 380 -16.86 -3.84 -1.41
C LYS A 380 -15.56 -3.38 -0.73
N MET A 381 -14.42 -3.45 -1.42
CA MET A 381 -13.12 -3.07 -0.85
C MET A 381 -13.03 -1.57 -0.51
N PRO A 382 -13.53 -0.63 -1.34
CA PRO A 382 -13.48 0.80 -1.03
C PRO A 382 -14.24 1.23 0.24
N ASN A 383 -15.07 0.34 0.81
CA ASN A 383 -15.71 0.57 2.11
C ASN A 383 -14.70 0.64 3.27
N VAL A 384 -13.48 0.13 3.08
CA VAL A 384 -12.43 0.14 4.10
C VAL A 384 -11.71 1.47 4.10
N ASP A 385 -11.72 2.13 5.25
CA ASP A 385 -10.94 3.32 5.50
C ASP A 385 -9.44 3.00 5.54
N GLN A 386 -8.64 3.75 4.78
CA GLN A 386 -7.22 3.43 4.58
C GLN A 386 -6.31 3.86 5.74
N ASP A 387 -6.81 4.66 6.70
CA ASP A 387 -6.04 5.08 7.86
C ASP A 387 -6.41 4.29 9.12
N THR A 388 -7.69 3.95 9.28
CA THR A 388 -8.21 3.27 10.48
C THR A 388 -8.44 1.78 10.28
N GLY A 389 -8.58 1.31 9.04
CA GLY A 389 -9.03 -0.05 8.75
C GLY A 389 -10.50 -0.29 9.09
N TYR A 390 -11.27 0.73 9.48
CA TYR A 390 -12.70 0.59 9.70
C TYR A 390 -13.41 0.32 8.38
N ARG A 391 -14.25 -0.72 8.34
CA ARG A 391 -15.06 -1.05 7.17
C ARG A 391 -16.47 -0.52 7.33
N HIS A 392 -16.79 0.51 6.57
CA HIS A 392 -18.15 1.03 6.52
C HIS A 392 -19.11 -0.05 6.00
N PRO A 393 -20.28 -0.27 6.65
CA PRO A 393 -21.16 -1.39 6.31
C PRO A 393 -21.73 -1.34 4.89
N VAL A 394 -22.05 -0.14 4.38
CA VAL A 394 -22.72 0.03 3.07
C VAL A 394 -22.00 0.93 2.06
N GLU A 395 -21.46 2.09 2.46
CA GLU A 395 -20.76 3.02 1.56
C GLU A 395 -19.26 2.73 1.38
N PRO A 396 -18.67 3.10 0.22
CA PRO A 396 -19.32 3.70 -0.95
C PRO A 396 -19.94 2.66 -1.91
N ASP A 397 -19.92 1.36 -1.60
CA ASP A 397 -20.46 0.28 -2.47
C ASP A 397 -21.94 0.50 -2.86
N ARG A 398 -22.78 0.96 -1.93
CA ARG A 398 -24.20 1.27 -2.23
C ARG A 398 -24.33 2.40 -3.25
N SER A 399 -23.66 3.53 -3.02
CA SER A 399 -23.68 4.67 -3.95
C SER A 399 -23.07 4.34 -5.30
N LEU A 400 -21.99 3.55 -5.32
CA LEU A 400 -21.38 3.04 -6.56
C LEU A 400 -22.39 2.27 -7.40
N ARG A 401 -23.11 1.32 -6.80
CA ARG A 401 -24.13 0.54 -7.55
C ARG A 401 -25.30 1.39 -8.00
N LYS A 402 -25.72 2.38 -7.20
CA LYS A 402 -26.86 3.24 -7.52
C LYS A 402 -26.57 4.22 -8.65
N TYR A 403 -25.40 4.86 -8.63
CA TYR A 403 -25.09 5.97 -9.54
C TYR A 403 -24.08 5.61 -10.63
N ARG A 404 -23.37 4.49 -10.48
CA ARG A 404 -22.26 4.11 -11.37
C ARG A 404 -22.42 2.72 -11.99
N ASP A 405 -23.63 2.18 -12.08
CA ASP A 405 -23.94 0.99 -12.90
C ASP A 405 -24.01 1.40 -14.39
N VAL A 406 -22.84 1.66 -14.98
CA VAL A 406 -22.69 2.27 -16.32
C VAL A 406 -22.15 1.32 -17.39
N ASP A 407 -21.76 0.10 -17.02
CA ASP A 407 -21.14 -0.86 -17.93
C ASP A 407 -22.05 -2.08 -18.16
N GLU A 408 -22.51 -2.25 -19.40
CA GLU A 408 -23.41 -3.35 -19.75
C GLU A 408 -22.80 -4.74 -19.55
N GLY A 409 -21.47 -4.85 -19.57
CA GLY A 409 -20.73 -6.08 -19.31
C GLY A 409 -20.67 -6.46 -17.82
N ALA A 410 -21.02 -5.51 -16.95
CA ALA A 410 -21.00 -5.64 -15.50
C ALA A 410 -22.29 -5.16 -14.83
N LYS A 411 -23.46 -5.44 -15.41
CA LYS A 411 -24.76 -5.01 -14.86
C LYS A 411 -24.90 -5.22 -13.35
N ASN A 412 -25.48 -4.23 -12.68
CA ASN A 412 -25.66 -4.12 -11.23
C ASN A 412 -24.37 -3.94 -10.43
N MET A 413 -23.26 -3.59 -11.08
CA MET A 413 -21.98 -3.32 -10.43
C MET A 413 -21.53 -1.89 -10.73
N GLY A 414 -21.15 -1.17 -9.68
CA GLY A 414 -20.63 0.18 -9.84
C GLY A 414 -19.24 0.19 -10.48
N CYS A 415 -19.02 1.10 -11.43
CA CYS A 415 -17.73 1.33 -12.08
C CYS A 415 -17.18 2.71 -11.73
N LEU A 416 -15.88 2.78 -11.44
CA LEU A 416 -15.19 4.06 -11.26
C LEU A 416 -13.73 3.83 -11.63
N GLY A 417 -13.08 4.73 -12.37
CA GLY A 417 -11.68 4.56 -12.78
C GLY A 417 -11.48 3.48 -13.86
N MET A 418 -10.28 3.45 -14.44
CA MET A 418 -9.97 2.68 -15.66
C MET A 418 -8.78 1.75 -15.45
N GLN A 419 -8.84 0.56 -16.04
CA GLN A 419 -7.73 -0.38 -16.07
C GLN A 419 -6.81 -0.04 -17.24
N LEU A 420 -5.50 -0.04 -17.02
CA LEU A 420 -4.51 0.31 -18.03
C LEU A 420 -3.54 -0.85 -18.29
N THR A 421 -3.06 -0.90 -19.54
CA THR A 421 -1.96 -1.75 -19.98
C THR A 421 -0.90 -0.86 -20.64
N PRO A 422 0.38 -0.93 -20.23
CA PRO A 422 1.41 -0.10 -20.85
C PRO A 422 1.68 -0.53 -22.29
N LEU A 423 1.99 0.44 -23.14
CA LEU A 423 2.40 0.24 -24.52
C LEU A 423 3.81 0.81 -24.71
N TYR A 424 4.63 0.11 -25.48
CA TYR A 424 6.04 0.45 -25.72
C TYR A 424 6.26 0.78 -27.19
N SER A 425 7.24 1.64 -27.46
CA SER A 425 7.61 2.03 -28.83
C SER A 425 8.33 0.90 -29.57
N LYS A 426 9.04 0.04 -28.83
CA LYS A 426 9.74 -1.15 -29.31
C LYS A 426 9.47 -2.30 -28.34
N THR A 427 9.50 -3.53 -28.85
CA THR A 427 9.25 -4.75 -28.05
C THR A 427 10.17 -5.90 -28.44
N THR A 428 11.32 -5.60 -29.04
CA THR A 428 12.24 -6.60 -29.59
C THR A 428 13.05 -7.31 -28.50
N SER A 429 13.37 -6.59 -27.43
CA SER A 429 14.15 -7.06 -26.28
C SER A 429 13.46 -6.70 -24.95
N PRO A 430 13.78 -7.39 -23.84
CA PRO A 430 13.24 -7.05 -22.53
C PRO A 430 13.55 -5.61 -22.09
N GLU A 431 14.68 -5.05 -22.50
CA GLU A 431 15.09 -3.68 -22.21
C GLU A 431 14.20 -2.63 -22.92
N ASP A 432 13.56 -3.01 -24.02
CA ASP A 432 12.61 -2.13 -24.73
C ASP A 432 11.28 -1.98 -23.96
N LEU A 433 10.98 -2.89 -23.02
CA LEU A 433 9.73 -2.93 -22.26
C LEU A 433 9.79 -2.06 -21.00
N GLU A 434 10.40 -0.89 -21.10
CA GLU A 434 10.51 0.07 -20.02
C GLU A 434 10.06 1.46 -20.49
N SER A 435 9.24 2.13 -19.68
CA SER A 435 8.95 3.55 -19.83
C SER A 435 8.87 4.22 -18.47
N TRP A 436 8.54 5.51 -18.41
CA TRP A 436 8.50 6.26 -17.16
C TRP A 436 7.23 7.09 -17.04
N VAL A 437 6.77 7.23 -15.80
CA VAL A 437 5.76 8.20 -15.40
C VAL A 437 6.27 9.04 -14.24
N GLU A 438 5.97 10.34 -14.26
CA GLU A 438 6.33 11.29 -13.21
C GLU A 438 5.16 12.22 -12.89
N LEU A 439 5.12 12.74 -11.67
CA LEU A 439 4.13 13.73 -11.27
C LEU A 439 4.18 14.95 -12.18
N GLY A 440 3.01 15.47 -12.52
CA GLY A 440 2.86 16.65 -13.37
C GLY A 440 2.88 16.38 -14.88
N MET A 441 3.16 15.15 -15.34
CA MET A 441 2.96 14.76 -16.74
C MET A 441 1.51 15.04 -17.16
N SER A 442 1.35 15.66 -18.33
CA SER A 442 0.04 15.97 -18.91
C SER A 442 -0.55 14.76 -19.62
N VAL A 443 -1.86 14.58 -19.53
CA VAL A 443 -2.60 13.53 -20.22
C VAL A 443 -2.95 14.01 -21.62
N GLU A 444 -2.50 13.28 -22.62
CA GLU A 444 -2.93 13.41 -24.01
C GLU A 444 -3.80 12.22 -24.38
N VAL A 445 -5.04 12.48 -24.84
CA VAL A 445 -5.95 11.43 -25.28
C VAL A 445 -5.72 11.18 -26.76
N LEU A 446 -5.18 10.00 -27.09
CA LEU A 446 -4.78 9.63 -28.44
C LEU A 446 -5.92 8.96 -29.22
N ASP A 447 -6.81 8.27 -28.52
CA ASP A 447 -7.98 7.60 -29.10
C ASP A 447 -9.15 7.56 -28.12
N ARG A 448 -10.37 7.64 -28.64
CA ARG A 448 -11.62 7.63 -27.86
C ARG A 448 -12.61 6.60 -28.40
N GLY A 449 -13.37 5.97 -27.51
CA GLY A 449 -14.39 4.98 -27.84
C GLY A 449 -15.19 4.50 -26.63
N SER A 450 -15.95 3.42 -26.79
CA SER A 450 -16.76 2.83 -25.72
C SER A 450 -16.10 1.58 -25.14
N HIS A 451 -16.21 1.37 -23.82
CA HIS A 451 -15.77 0.12 -23.17
C HIS A 451 -16.96 -0.77 -22.87
N LEU A 452 -16.69 -2.07 -22.92
CA LEU A 452 -17.57 -3.12 -22.44
C LEU A 452 -16.74 -4.07 -21.59
N TYR A 453 -17.08 -4.20 -20.31
CA TYR A 453 -16.36 -5.06 -19.39
C TYR A 453 -16.60 -6.53 -19.71
N ILE A 454 -15.53 -7.27 -19.98
CA ILE A 454 -15.59 -8.73 -20.13
C ILE A 454 -15.17 -9.32 -18.78
N ARG A 455 -16.14 -9.97 -18.10
CA ARG A 455 -15.90 -10.64 -16.80
C ARG A 455 -14.67 -11.54 -16.89
N GLN A 456 -13.81 -11.48 -15.88
CA GLN A 456 -12.63 -12.34 -15.71
C GLN A 456 -12.94 -13.69 -15.06
#